data_AF-A0A939KEH1-F1
#
_entry.id   AF-A0A939KEH1-F1
#
_cell.length_a   1.000
_cell.length_b   1.000
_cell.length_c   1.000
_cell.angle_alpha   90.00
_cell.angle_beta   90.00
_cell.angle_gamma   90.00
#
_symmetry.space_group_name_H-M   'P 1'
#
loop_
_entity.id
_entity.type
_entity.pdbx_description
1 polymer ?
#
loop_
_entity_poly.entity_id
_entity_poly.type
_entity_poly.pdbx_seq_one_letter_code
_entity_poly.pdbx_strand_id
1 'polypeptide(L)'
;MYMLNNGGAMAMATVPDVCKTPAPPAGPIPIPYPNMADTKMADPGGLVPKVLLDMKPAMNMSSKVLMTSGDEAGAAGGVVSGKMKGEMAFINGSMKVMVGGKPAVRVTCQTLHNANNTMGTVTAPSQVKVMVLG
;
A
#
# COMPACT_ATOMS: atom_id res chain seq x y z
N MET A 1 14.79 3.06 -8.77
CA MET A 1 13.43 2.60 -9.13
C MET A 1 12.50 3.80 -9.33
N TYR A 2 11.42 3.64 -10.10
CA TYR A 2 10.49 4.74 -10.40
C TYR A 2 9.82 5.30 -9.15
N MET A 3 9.82 6.62 -9.01
CA MET A 3 9.18 7.30 -7.88
C MET A 3 7.66 7.29 -8.02
N LEU A 4 6.94 7.17 -6.90
CA LEU A 4 5.48 7.03 -6.93
C LEU A 4 4.76 8.37 -6.86
N ASN A 5 3.62 8.41 -7.51
CA ASN A 5 2.58 9.41 -7.40
C ASN A 5 1.23 8.69 -7.16
N ASN A 6 0.15 9.44 -6.99
CA ASN A 6 -1.21 8.87 -6.88
C ASN A 6 -1.85 8.48 -8.24
N GLY A 7 -1.03 8.22 -9.26
CA GLY A 7 -1.47 7.83 -10.61
C GLY A 7 -1.84 6.35 -10.78
N GLY A 8 -1.62 5.53 -9.75
CA GLY A 8 -2.00 4.12 -9.73
C GLY A 8 -0.84 3.14 -9.83
N ALA A 9 0.11 3.28 -8.91
CA ALA A 9 1.08 2.23 -8.63
C ALA A 9 0.38 1.11 -7.86
N MET A 10 0.84 -0.12 -8.06
CA MET A 10 0.30 -1.28 -7.36
C MET A 10 1.30 -1.75 -6.32
N ALA A 11 0.83 -1.90 -5.08
CA ALA A 11 1.50 -2.68 -4.05
C ALA A 11 0.75 -3.98 -3.84
N MET A 12 1.50 -5.08 -3.70
CA MET A 12 0.98 -6.43 -3.54
C MET A 12 1.56 -7.04 -2.28
N ALA A 13 0.72 -7.73 -1.51
CA ALA A 13 1.18 -8.53 -0.40
C ALA A 13 2.14 -9.64 -0.88
N THR A 14 3.29 -9.77 -0.21
CA THR A 14 4.31 -10.79 -0.49
C THR A 14 4.14 -12.01 0.40
N VAL A 15 3.44 -11.85 1.51
CA VAL A 15 2.95 -12.93 2.38
C VAL A 15 1.42 -12.91 2.30
N PRO A 16 0.74 -14.07 2.21
CA PRO A 16 -0.72 -14.07 2.16
C PRO A 16 -1.35 -13.32 3.34
N ASP A 17 -2.39 -12.55 3.05
CA ASP A 17 -3.20 -11.82 4.02
C ASP A 17 -4.14 -12.79 4.71
N VAL A 18 -3.76 -13.29 5.89
CA VAL A 18 -4.59 -14.26 6.61
C VAL A 18 -5.73 -13.52 7.31
N CYS A 19 -6.96 -13.79 6.88
CA CYS A 19 -8.15 -13.14 7.41
C CYS A 19 -9.15 -14.16 7.96
N LYS A 20 -9.95 -13.73 8.93
CA LYS A 20 -11.02 -14.51 9.52
C LYS A 20 -12.21 -14.54 8.56
N THR A 21 -12.50 -15.72 8.04
CA THR A 21 -13.53 -15.94 7.02
C THR A 21 -14.76 -16.56 7.65
N PRO A 22 -15.96 -15.97 7.48
CA PRO A 22 -17.20 -16.59 7.95
C PRO A 22 -17.36 -18.02 7.42
N ALA A 23 -17.60 -18.97 8.33
CA ALA A 23 -17.77 -20.39 7.98
C ALA A 23 -18.97 -21.03 8.72
N PRO A 24 -20.22 -20.57 8.50
CA PRO A 24 -21.38 -21.11 9.20
C PRO A 24 -21.56 -22.62 8.95
N PRO A 25 -22.00 -23.41 9.95
CA PRO A 25 -22.40 -23.01 11.31
C PRO A 25 -21.25 -22.81 12.30
N ALA A 26 -20.01 -23.07 11.89
CA ALA A 26 -18.83 -22.85 12.73
C ALA A 26 -18.47 -21.35 12.84
N GLY A 27 -17.60 -21.03 13.78
CA GLY A 27 -17.03 -19.68 13.90
C GLY A 27 -16.09 -19.36 12.72
N PRO A 28 -15.71 -18.08 12.54
CA PRO A 28 -14.78 -17.69 11.48
C PRO A 28 -13.45 -18.44 11.54
N ILE A 29 -12.95 -18.89 10.39
CA ILE A 29 -11.68 -19.63 10.27
C ILE A 29 -10.61 -18.77 9.56
N PRO A 30 -9.32 -18.88 9.93
CA PRO A 30 -8.23 -18.21 9.22
C PRO A 30 -8.05 -18.76 7.81
N ILE A 31 -8.12 -17.91 6.78
CA ILE A 31 -7.87 -18.27 5.38
C ILE A 31 -6.87 -17.26 4.77
N PRO A 32 -5.84 -17.71 4.03
CA PRO A 32 -4.92 -16.84 3.32
C PRO A 32 -5.55 -16.23 2.06
N TYR A 33 -5.38 -14.91 1.88
CA TYR A 33 -5.85 -14.15 0.73
C TYR A 33 -4.73 -13.36 0.04
N PRO A 34 -4.88 -12.99 -1.24
CA PRO A 34 -4.11 -11.89 -1.79
C PRO A 34 -4.54 -10.56 -1.15
N ASN A 35 -3.64 -9.58 -1.10
CA ASN A 35 -4.00 -8.21 -0.75
C ASN A 35 -3.25 -7.21 -1.63
N MET A 36 -3.94 -6.17 -2.07
CA MET A 36 -3.47 -5.21 -3.06
C MET A 36 -3.82 -3.79 -2.61
N ALA A 37 -2.97 -2.83 -3.00
CA ALA A 37 -3.21 -1.42 -2.81
C ALA A 37 -2.92 -0.66 -4.11
N ASP A 38 -3.89 0.12 -4.58
CA ASP A 38 -3.75 1.03 -5.72
C ASP A 38 -3.53 2.45 -5.20
N THR A 39 -2.43 3.11 -5.60
CA THR A 39 -2.15 4.49 -5.15
C THR A 39 -3.14 5.54 -5.65
N LYS A 40 -4.08 5.21 -6.55
CA LYS A 40 -5.26 6.06 -6.83
C LYS A 40 -6.12 6.28 -5.59
N MET A 41 -6.13 5.32 -4.67
CA MET A 41 -6.84 5.38 -3.39
C MET A 41 -5.97 5.98 -2.27
N ALA A 42 -4.89 6.68 -2.63
CA ALA A 42 -4.04 7.38 -1.67
C ALA A 42 -4.83 8.44 -0.89
N ASP A 43 -4.54 8.56 0.40
CA ASP A 43 -5.03 9.63 1.25
C ASP A 43 -4.59 10.99 0.67
N PRO A 44 -5.52 11.86 0.24
CA PRO A 44 -5.17 13.18 -0.27
C PRO A 44 -4.34 14.02 0.70
N GLY A 45 -4.54 13.84 2.02
CA GLY A 45 -3.79 14.55 3.05
C GLY A 45 -2.33 14.09 3.17
N GLY A 46 -2.00 12.90 2.68
CA GLY A 46 -0.64 12.33 2.69
C GLY A 46 0.17 12.61 1.41
N LEU A 47 -0.40 13.32 0.43
CA LEU A 47 0.26 13.64 -0.84
C LEU A 47 1.14 14.89 -0.76
N VAL A 48 2.06 15.04 -1.70
CA VAL A 48 2.89 16.24 -1.86
C VAL A 48 2.41 17.04 -3.08
N PRO A 49 1.37 17.88 -2.97
CA PRO A 49 0.69 18.49 -4.13
C PRO A 49 1.57 19.47 -4.91
N LYS A 50 2.60 20.05 -4.28
CA LYS A 50 3.53 20.97 -4.93
C LYS A 50 4.59 20.27 -5.80
N VAL A 51 4.69 18.95 -5.73
CA VAL A 51 5.64 18.17 -6.53
C VAL A 51 4.84 17.20 -7.39
N LEU A 52 4.87 17.42 -8.70
CA LEU A 52 4.12 16.60 -9.65
C LEU A 52 5.06 15.66 -10.39
N LEU A 53 4.70 14.39 -10.46
CA LEU A 53 5.31 13.41 -11.34
C LEU A 53 4.23 13.02 -12.35
N ASP A 54 4.49 13.18 -13.64
CA ASP A 54 3.51 12.87 -14.70
C ASP A 54 2.12 13.47 -14.43
N MET A 55 2.09 14.77 -14.09
CA MET A 55 0.87 15.54 -13.77
C MET A 55 0.07 15.05 -12.56
N LYS A 56 0.68 14.24 -11.68
CA LYS A 56 0.05 13.71 -10.46
C LYS A 56 0.89 14.02 -9.21
N PRO A 57 0.26 14.37 -8.07
CA PRO A 57 0.96 14.59 -6.81
C PRO A 57 1.90 13.43 -6.42
N ALA A 58 3.12 13.79 -6.08
CA ALA A 58 4.13 12.85 -5.59
C ALA A 58 3.74 12.25 -4.23
N MET A 59 4.25 11.06 -3.98
CA MET A 59 4.14 10.37 -2.69
C MET A 59 5.50 10.32 -1.98
N ASN A 60 5.45 10.27 -0.65
CA ASN A 60 6.61 10.09 0.23
C ASN A 60 6.25 9.14 1.39
N MET A 61 7.15 8.95 2.35
CA MET A 61 6.92 8.04 3.48
C MET A 61 5.74 8.40 4.42
N SER A 62 5.12 9.57 4.30
CA SER A 62 3.85 9.85 5.00
C SER A 62 2.60 9.55 4.20
N SER A 63 2.74 9.26 2.92
CA SER A 63 1.62 8.85 2.08
C SER A 63 1.14 7.45 2.48
N LYS A 64 -0.16 7.23 2.35
CA LYS A 64 -0.81 5.95 2.60
C LYS A 64 -1.93 5.74 1.61
N VAL A 65 -2.29 4.49 1.35
CA VAL A 65 -3.51 4.13 0.62
C VAL A 65 -4.59 3.80 1.62
N LEU A 66 -5.75 4.47 1.52
CA LEU A 66 -6.79 4.40 2.54
C LEU A 66 -7.46 3.03 2.64
N MET A 67 -7.48 2.28 1.53
CA MET A 67 -8.21 1.04 1.43
C MET A 67 -7.46 0.03 0.57
N THR A 68 -7.28 -1.17 1.10
CA THR A 68 -6.76 -2.33 0.37
C THR A 68 -7.89 -3.24 -0.12
N SER A 69 -7.57 -4.19 -1.01
CA SER A 69 -8.52 -5.14 -1.60
C SER A 69 -7.89 -6.51 -1.88
N GLY A 70 -8.73 -7.52 -2.14
CA GLY A 70 -8.33 -8.90 -2.44
C GLY A 70 -8.65 -9.89 -1.31
N ASP A 71 -8.91 -9.38 -0.10
CA ASP A 71 -9.18 -10.13 1.12
C ASP A 71 -10.64 -10.01 1.60
N GLU A 72 -11.56 -9.50 0.77
CA GLU A 72 -12.92 -9.15 1.20
C GLU A 72 -13.76 -10.34 1.68
N ALA A 73 -13.43 -11.57 1.25
CA ALA A 73 -14.06 -12.77 1.76
C ALA A 73 -13.75 -13.02 3.25
N GLY A 74 -12.60 -12.52 3.74
CA GLY A 74 -12.21 -12.47 5.14
C GLY A 74 -12.97 -11.41 5.94
N ALA A 75 -14.29 -11.38 5.83
CA ALA A 75 -15.15 -10.29 6.31
C ALA A 75 -15.13 -10.08 7.83
N ALA A 76 -14.62 -11.04 8.61
CA ALA A 76 -14.41 -10.87 10.06
C ALA A 76 -13.04 -10.25 10.40
N GLY A 77 -12.29 -9.80 9.37
CA GLY A 77 -11.07 -9.03 9.46
C GLY A 77 -9.79 -9.86 9.54
N GLY A 78 -8.65 -9.18 9.36
CA GLY A 78 -7.31 -9.75 9.47
C GLY A 78 -7.05 -10.42 10.82
N VAL A 79 -6.29 -11.52 10.84
CA VAL A 79 -5.95 -12.23 12.09
C VAL A 79 -5.12 -11.38 13.05
N VAL A 80 -4.25 -10.52 12.53
CA VAL A 80 -3.43 -9.57 13.30
C VAL A 80 -4.15 -8.23 13.43
N SER A 81 -4.65 -7.65 12.34
CA SER A 81 -5.17 -6.28 12.36
C SER A 81 -6.61 -6.16 12.90
N GLY A 82 -7.41 -7.22 12.78
CA GLY A 82 -8.85 -7.17 13.06
C GLY A 82 -9.63 -6.21 12.13
N LYS A 83 -9.01 -5.74 11.05
CA LYS A 83 -9.61 -4.83 10.07
C LYS A 83 -9.93 -5.57 8.78
N MET A 84 -10.91 -5.02 8.06
CA MET A 84 -11.24 -5.42 6.70
C MET A 84 -11.00 -4.19 5.82
N LYS A 85 -10.33 -4.40 4.68
CA LYS A 85 -9.96 -3.32 3.75
C LYS A 85 -9.21 -2.16 4.41
N GLY A 86 -8.33 -2.48 5.36
CA GLY A 86 -7.50 -1.51 6.08
C GLY A 86 -6.50 -0.80 5.16
N GLU A 87 -5.86 0.24 5.68
CA GLU A 87 -4.89 1.04 4.93
C GLU A 87 -3.62 0.26 4.55
N MET A 88 -2.94 0.74 3.50
CA MET A 88 -1.56 0.38 3.18
C MET A 88 -0.62 1.55 3.50
N ALA A 89 0.50 1.24 4.15
CA ALA A 89 1.53 2.21 4.52
C ALA A 89 2.92 1.76 4.05
N PHE A 90 3.82 2.71 3.78
CA PHE A 90 5.20 2.41 3.40
C PHE A 90 6.08 2.17 4.64
N ILE A 91 6.90 1.12 4.59
CA ILE A 91 7.87 0.80 5.64
C ILE A 91 9.19 1.54 5.38
N ASN A 92 9.57 1.69 4.11
CA ASN A 92 10.81 2.32 3.71
C ASN A 92 10.63 3.27 2.50
N GLY A 93 11.63 4.12 2.30
CA GLY A 93 11.72 5.07 1.19
C GLY A 93 13.15 5.18 0.69
N SER A 94 13.43 6.20 -0.13
CA SER A 94 14.80 6.52 -0.54
C SER A 94 15.64 7.00 0.64
N MET A 95 16.90 6.60 0.68
CA MET A 95 17.85 7.05 1.71
C MET A 95 18.50 8.39 1.35
N LYS A 96 18.35 8.84 0.09
CA LYS A 96 19.03 10.01 -0.45
C LYS A 96 18.08 11.10 -0.95
N VAL A 97 16.91 10.73 -1.46
CA VAL A 97 15.96 11.66 -2.07
C VAL A 97 14.78 11.89 -1.14
N MET A 98 14.56 13.16 -0.79
CA MET A 98 13.39 13.62 -0.03
C MET A 98 12.44 14.40 -0.93
N VAL A 99 11.14 14.22 -0.73
CA VAL A 99 10.07 14.98 -1.39
C VAL A 99 9.04 15.39 -0.35
N GLY A 100 8.73 16.69 -0.29
CA GLY A 100 7.89 17.24 0.77
C GLY A 100 8.49 17.07 2.18
N GLY A 101 9.83 17.09 2.28
CA GLY A 101 10.56 16.96 3.55
C GLY A 101 10.64 15.54 4.13
N LYS A 102 10.16 14.51 3.40
CA LYS A 102 10.24 13.10 3.81
C LYS A 102 10.81 12.23 2.69
N PRO A 103 11.38 11.05 3.01
CA PRO A 103 11.89 10.14 2.00
C PRO A 103 10.90 9.84 0.87
N ALA A 104 11.35 9.98 -0.38
CA ALA A 104 10.56 9.63 -1.55
C ALA A 104 10.28 8.13 -1.59
N VAL A 105 9.06 7.73 -1.93
CA VAL A 105 8.71 6.32 -2.10
C VAL A 105 8.77 5.94 -3.57
N ARG A 106 9.14 4.69 -3.85
CA ARG A 106 9.43 4.19 -5.19
C ARG A 106 8.99 2.73 -5.33
N VAL A 107 8.96 2.22 -6.55
CA VAL A 107 8.81 0.78 -6.80
C VAL A 107 9.90 0.04 -5.99
N THR A 108 9.55 -1.15 -5.49
CA THR A 108 10.32 -1.98 -4.52
C THR A 108 10.35 -1.47 -3.08
N CYS A 109 9.68 -0.36 -2.75
CA CYS A 109 9.44 -0.04 -1.34
C CYS A 109 8.62 -1.16 -0.69
N GLN A 110 8.96 -1.51 0.55
CA GLN A 110 8.19 -2.45 1.36
C GLN A 110 6.97 -1.73 1.94
N THR A 111 5.87 -2.47 2.06
CA THR A 111 4.57 -1.94 2.47
C THR A 111 3.93 -2.82 3.54
N LEU A 112 3.10 -2.23 4.39
CA LEU A 112 2.16 -2.91 5.26
C LEU A 112 0.79 -2.84 4.61
N HIS A 113 0.01 -3.92 4.71
CA HIS A 113 -1.30 -4.04 4.07
C HIS A 113 -2.38 -4.36 5.11
N ASN A 114 -3.62 -3.98 4.80
CA ASN A 114 -4.81 -4.22 5.62
C ASN A 114 -4.62 -3.80 7.09
N ALA A 115 -4.10 -2.58 7.30
CA ALA A 115 -3.75 -2.05 8.62
C ALA A 115 -2.75 -2.95 9.38
N ASN A 116 -1.63 -3.29 8.73
CA ASN A 116 -0.56 -4.12 9.29
C ASN A 116 -0.97 -5.59 9.56
N ASN A 117 -1.88 -6.14 8.76
CA ASN A 117 -2.19 -7.58 8.83
C ASN A 117 -1.16 -8.43 8.09
N THR A 118 -0.65 -7.91 6.98
CA THR A 118 0.40 -8.56 6.18
C THR A 118 1.38 -7.52 5.63
N MET A 119 2.46 -8.02 5.05
CA MET A 119 3.50 -7.23 4.41
C MET A 119 3.49 -7.42 2.90
N GLY A 120 3.96 -6.41 2.19
CA GLY A 120 4.00 -6.39 0.75
C GLY A 120 5.14 -5.56 0.20
N THR A 121 5.08 -5.36 -1.11
CA THR A 121 5.97 -4.44 -1.81
C THR A 121 5.26 -3.77 -2.96
N VAL A 122 5.73 -2.59 -3.36
CA VAL A 122 5.30 -1.92 -4.58
C VAL A 122 5.87 -2.67 -5.78
N THR A 123 5.01 -3.34 -6.54
CA THR A 123 5.39 -4.21 -7.66
C THR A 123 5.22 -3.53 -9.02
N ALA A 124 4.31 -2.56 -9.16
CA ALA A 124 4.09 -1.83 -10.41
C ALA A 124 4.23 -0.32 -10.22
N PRO A 125 4.89 0.40 -11.15
CA PRO A 125 5.01 1.85 -11.09
C PRO A 125 3.70 2.55 -11.43
N SER A 126 3.50 3.77 -10.91
CA SER A 126 2.44 4.67 -11.36
C SER A 126 2.83 5.52 -12.56
N GLN A 127 4.13 5.59 -12.87
CA GLN A 127 4.73 6.33 -13.99
C GLN A 127 6.15 5.79 -14.28
N VAL A 128 6.65 5.98 -15.50
CA VAL A 128 7.97 5.44 -15.94
C VAL A 128 8.98 6.50 -16.38
N LYS A 129 8.73 7.78 -16.10
CA LYS A 129 9.56 8.93 -16.52
C LYS A 129 10.57 9.35 -15.46
N VAL A 130 10.19 9.34 -14.18
CA VAL A 130 11.01 9.83 -13.06
C VAL A 130 11.50 8.66 -12.23
N MET A 131 12.82 8.50 -12.17
CA MET A 131 13.48 7.49 -11.35
C MET A 131 14.16 8.14 -10.15
N VAL A 132 14.07 7.50 -9.00
CA VAL A 132 14.86 7.83 -7.82
C VAL A 132 15.92 6.74 -7.62
N LEU A 133 17.18 7.17 -7.58
CA LEU A 133 18.37 6.34 -7.40
C LEU A 133 18.95 6.58 -5.99
N GLY A 134 19.40 5.50 -5.33
CA GLY A 134 19.71 5.51 -3.89
C GLY A 134 18.47 5.26 -3.04
#